data_AF-A0A161MND5-F1
#
_entry.id   AF-A0A161MND5-F1
#
_cell.length_a   1.000
_cell.length_b   1.000
_cell.length_c   1.000
_cell.angle_alpha   90.00
_cell.angle_beta   90.00
_cell.angle_gamma   90.00
#
_symmetry.space_group_name_H-M   'P 1'
#
loop_
_entity.id
_entity.type
_entity.pdbx_description
1 polymer ?
#
loop_
_entity_poly.entity_id
_entity_poly.type
_entity_poly.pdbx_seq_one_letter_code
_entity_poly.pdbx_strand_id
1 'polypeptide(L)'
;FLKENFEPAGSEFEEWQPSDWHESPEFLKKINDRALKKWAEELHLLWKYLGRKMKDDVYINSHLYSIIPVPNPVIVPGGRFREFYYWDSYWIVHGLLLSEMYDTVKGMLNNFVSIVDRYGLIPNGGRIYYLMRSQPPLFIPMVDSYLEYTNDTEFLEQNIKILEKEFLFWIRNRKVEVSKNGRNYTLCRYQDSSYGPRPESYREDIETARYIKEEDRDIFYSELKSAAESGWDFSTRWFINDKGTNQGNLTDINVKSIVPVDLNAIIYWNAKLLSKFFKILNRQKEV
;
A
#
# COMPACT_ATOMS: atom_id res chain seq x y z
N PHE A 1 -29.75 16.91 7.91
CA PHE A 1 -28.45 17.32 7.36
C PHE A 1 -27.61 16.17 6.80
N LEU A 2 -26.92 15.33 7.59
CA LEU A 2 -25.98 14.32 7.03
C LEU A 2 -26.63 13.38 5.99
N LYS A 3 -27.79 12.80 6.32
CA LYS A 3 -28.54 11.92 5.39
C LYS A 3 -29.07 12.65 4.14
N GLU A 4 -29.16 13.98 4.18
CA GLU A 4 -29.69 14.79 3.08
C GLU A 4 -28.57 15.28 2.14
N ASN A 5 -27.31 15.27 2.60
CA ASN A 5 -26.17 15.87 1.89
C ASN A 5 -25.04 14.88 1.59
N PHE A 6 -25.07 13.68 2.17
CA PHE A 6 -24.03 12.67 1.97
C PHE A 6 -24.67 11.32 1.61
N GLU A 7 -24.12 10.70 0.58
CA GLU A 7 -24.47 9.33 0.23
C GLU A 7 -23.91 8.32 1.24
N PRO A 8 -24.50 7.11 1.35
CA PRO A 8 -23.92 6.04 2.15
C PRO A 8 -22.50 5.72 1.70
N ALA A 9 -21.67 5.26 2.64
CA ALA A 9 -20.35 4.74 2.31
C ALA A 9 -20.44 3.68 1.19
N GLY A 10 -19.47 3.66 0.28
CA GLY A 10 -19.40 2.70 -0.83
C GLY A 10 -20.27 3.03 -2.04
N SER A 11 -21.00 4.14 -2.03
CA SER A 11 -21.82 4.57 -3.18
C SER A 11 -20.98 4.89 -4.42
N GLU A 12 -19.68 5.10 -4.24
CA GLU A 12 -18.65 5.27 -5.28
C GLU A 12 -18.38 4.04 -6.15
N PHE A 13 -18.87 2.86 -5.76
CA PHE A 13 -18.62 1.60 -6.48
C PHE A 13 -19.85 1.03 -7.18
N GLU A 14 -19.60 0.35 -8.29
CA GLU A 14 -20.54 -0.53 -8.97
C GLU A 14 -20.12 -1.99 -8.86
N GLU A 15 -21.08 -2.90 -9.10
CA GLU A 15 -20.79 -4.33 -9.15
C GLU A 15 -19.82 -4.64 -10.29
N TRP A 16 -18.82 -5.45 -9.98
CA TRP A 16 -17.86 -5.93 -10.94
C TRP A 16 -17.46 -7.35 -10.61
N GLN A 17 -17.33 -8.16 -11.66
CA GLN A 17 -16.84 -9.53 -11.59
C GLN A 17 -15.54 -9.60 -12.41
N PRO A 18 -14.46 -10.13 -11.84
CA PRO A 18 -13.21 -10.33 -12.58
C PRO A 18 -13.44 -11.26 -13.78
N SER A 19 -13.03 -10.82 -14.97
CA SER A 19 -13.27 -11.53 -16.23
C SER A 19 -12.41 -12.79 -16.39
N ASP A 20 -11.28 -12.82 -15.71
CA ASP A 20 -10.29 -13.90 -15.71
C ASP A 20 -10.48 -14.88 -14.53
N TRP A 21 -11.49 -14.67 -13.69
CA TRP A 21 -11.84 -15.64 -12.64
C TRP A 21 -12.48 -16.89 -13.26
N HIS A 22 -12.08 -18.07 -12.79
CA HIS A 22 -12.69 -19.34 -13.18
C HIS A 22 -12.79 -20.30 -12.00
N GLU A 23 -13.77 -21.21 -12.01
CA GLU A 23 -14.13 -22.02 -10.83
C GLU A 23 -13.07 -23.04 -10.39
N SER A 24 -12.12 -23.40 -11.26
CA SER A 24 -11.20 -24.51 -11.02
C SER A 24 -9.75 -24.16 -11.37
N PRO A 25 -9.13 -23.21 -10.65
CA PRO A 25 -7.72 -22.92 -10.79
C PRO A 25 -6.84 -24.11 -10.43
N GLU A 26 -5.69 -24.21 -11.10
CA GLU A 26 -4.82 -25.38 -11.05
C GLU A 26 -4.32 -25.69 -9.63
N PHE A 27 -4.16 -24.68 -8.77
CA PHE A 27 -3.71 -24.87 -7.40
C PHE A 27 -4.67 -25.75 -6.58
N LEU A 28 -5.99 -25.72 -6.86
CA LEU A 28 -6.97 -26.53 -6.13
C LEU A 28 -6.80 -28.03 -6.40
N LYS A 29 -6.27 -28.41 -7.57
CA LYS A 29 -6.01 -29.83 -7.90
C LYS A 29 -4.85 -30.40 -7.11
N LYS A 30 -3.96 -29.54 -6.59
CA LYS A 30 -2.79 -29.93 -5.79
C LYS A 30 -3.14 -30.19 -4.32
N ILE A 31 -4.38 -29.91 -3.89
CA ILE A 31 -4.83 -30.08 -2.51
C ILE A 31 -5.55 -31.43 -2.38
N ASN A 32 -4.89 -32.40 -1.75
CA ASN A 32 -5.43 -33.76 -1.56
C ASN A 32 -6.45 -33.85 -0.42
N ASP A 33 -6.25 -33.08 0.65
CA ASP A 33 -7.17 -33.07 1.79
C ASP A 33 -8.49 -32.39 1.41
N ARG A 34 -9.60 -33.09 1.60
CA ARG A 34 -10.93 -32.61 1.17
C ARG A 34 -11.38 -31.37 1.94
N ALA A 35 -11.07 -31.27 3.23
CA ALA A 35 -11.49 -30.14 4.04
C ALA A 35 -10.69 -28.89 3.66
N LEU A 36 -9.37 -29.03 3.47
CA LEU A 36 -8.52 -27.93 2.99
C LEU A 36 -8.87 -27.51 1.56
N LYS A 37 -9.22 -28.46 0.69
CA LYS A 37 -9.65 -28.14 -0.68
C LYS A 37 -10.94 -27.33 -0.68
N LYS A 38 -11.93 -27.74 0.10
CA LYS A 38 -13.19 -27.00 0.25
C LYS A 38 -12.96 -25.59 0.80
N TRP A 39 -12.12 -25.46 1.82
CA TRP A 39 -11.76 -24.14 2.36
C TRP A 39 -11.06 -23.26 1.31
N ALA A 40 -10.18 -23.83 0.49
CA ALA A 40 -9.50 -23.11 -0.58
C ALA A 40 -10.47 -22.69 -1.72
N GLU A 41 -11.46 -23.51 -2.06
CA GLU A 41 -12.55 -23.17 -2.97
C GLU A 41 -13.36 -21.98 -2.43
N GLU A 42 -13.72 -22.01 -1.14
CA GLU A 42 -14.41 -20.90 -0.47
C GLU A 42 -13.58 -19.61 -0.46
N LEU A 43 -12.27 -19.71 -0.22
CA LEU A 43 -11.34 -18.58 -0.27
C LEU A 43 -11.24 -17.99 -1.69
N HIS A 44 -11.12 -18.83 -2.71
CA HIS A 44 -11.04 -18.41 -4.11
C HIS A 44 -12.33 -17.73 -4.60
N LEU A 45 -13.49 -18.14 -4.07
CA LEU A 45 -14.77 -17.47 -4.34
C LEU A 45 -14.79 -16.02 -3.82
N LEU A 46 -14.02 -15.68 -2.79
CA LEU A 46 -14.01 -14.33 -2.22
C LEU A 46 -13.52 -13.26 -3.21
N TRP A 47 -12.71 -13.60 -4.22
CA TRP A 47 -12.26 -12.63 -5.23
C TRP A 47 -13.43 -11.94 -5.95
N LYS A 48 -14.53 -12.67 -6.17
CA LYS A 48 -15.77 -12.16 -6.77
C LYS A 48 -16.51 -11.14 -5.89
N TYR A 49 -16.28 -11.18 -4.58
CA TYR A 49 -16.93 -10.31 -3.59
C TYR A 49 -16.05 -9.14 -3.15
N LEU A 50 -14.73 -9.28 -3.27
CA LEU A 50 -13.75 -8.27 -2.92
C LEU A 50 -13.44 -7.31 -4.09
N GLY A 51 -13.94 -7.61 -5.29
CA GLY A 51 -13.85 -6.72 -6.45
C GLY A 51 -14.61 -5.41 -6.28
N ARG A 52 -13.96 -4.30 -6.63
CA ARG A 52 -14.55 -2.96 -6.64
C ARG A 52 -14.21 -2.28 -7.95
N LYS A 53 -15.23 -1.76 -8.63
CA LYS A 53 -15.08 -0.89 -9.80
C LYS A 53 -15.73 0.45 -9.49
N MET A 54 -15.02 1.54 -9.79
CA MET A 54 -15.54 2.89 -9.54
C MET A 54 -16.56 3.24 -10.63
N LYS A 55 -17.64 3.91 -10.24
CA LYS A 55 -18.64 4.43 -11.19
C LYS A 55 -18.07 5.60 -12.00
N ASP A 56 -18.62 5.83 -13.19
CA ASP A 56 -18.24 6.97 -14.05
C ASP A 56 -18.33 8.33 -13.31
N ASP A 57 -19.29 8.48 -12.40
CA ASP A 57 -19.47 9.71 -11.63
C ASP A 57 -18.25 10.07 -10.77
N VAL A 58 -17.49 9.08 -10.28
CA VAL A 58 -16.25 9.29 -9.52
C VAL A 58 -15.19 10.00 -10.39
N TYR A 59 -15.17 9.73 -11.69
CA TYR A 59 -14.23 10.36 -12.62
C TYR A 59 -14.70 11.76 -13.03
N ILE A 60 -16.00 11.93 -13.28
CA ILE A 60 -16.61 13.20 -13.70
C ILE A 60 -16.60 14.22 -12.55
N ASN A 61 -17.00 13.78 -11.35
CA ASN A 61 -17.23 14.62 -10.18
C ASN A 61 -16.24 14.32 -9.04
N SER A 62 -14.99 14.01 -9.37
CA SER A 62 -13.94 13.60 -8.40
C SER A 62 -13.78 14.49 -7.17
N HIS A 63 -14.10 15.79 -7.26
CA HIS A 63 -14.08 16.74 -6.15
C HIS A 63 -15.12 16.47 -5.05
N LEU A 64 -16.16 15.68 -5.34
CA LEU A 64 -17.17 15.26 -4.36
C LEU A 64 -16.77 13.98 -3.60
N TYR A 65 -15.71 13.31 -4.05
CA TYR A 65 -15.29 12.02 -3.52
C TYR A 65 -13.96 12.12 -2.78
N SER A 66 -13.83 11.31 -1.73
CA SER A 66 -12.53 11.09 -1.11
C SER A 66 -11.74 9.97 -1.79
N ILE A 67 -12.38 9.07 -2.53
CA ILE A 67 -11.71 8.00 -3.27
C ILE A 67 -10.89 8.59 -4.42
N ILE A 68 -9.68 8.08 -4.63
CA ILE A 68 -8.82 8.50 -5.73
C ILE A 68 -9.22 7.68 -6.97
N PRO A 69 -9.65 8.31 -8.07
CA PRO A 69 -10.03 7.58 -9.28
C PRO A 69 -8.85 6.80 -9.86
N VAL A 70 -9.04 5.52 -10.22
CA VAL A 70 -8.03 4.67 -10.88
C VAL A 70 -8.62 3.99 -12.12
N PRO A 71 -7.82 3.69 -13.17
CA PRO A 71 -8.35 3.25 -14.47
C PRO A 71 -8.96 1.85 -14.50
N ASN A 72 -8.55 0.95 -13.60
CA ASN A 72 -8.99 -0.44 -13.57
C ASN A 72 -9.69 -0.77 -12.23
N PRO A 73 -10.53 -1.82 -12.20
CA PRO A 73 -11.03 -2.37 -10.94
C PRO A 73 -9.92 -2.79 -9.98
N VAL A 74 -10.26 -2.89 -8.69
CA VAL A 74 -9.35 -3.30 -7.62
C VAL A 74 -9.95 -4.44 -6.80
N ILE A 75 -9.09 -5.26 -6.21
CA ILE A 75 -9.46 -6.20 -5.14
C ILE A 75 -9.06 -5.56 -3.81
N VAL A 76 -10.00 -5.47 -2.86
CA VAL A 76 -9.78 -4.78 -1.57
C VAL A 76 -9.63 -5.79 -0.41
N PRO A 77 -9.05 -5.40 0.74
CA PRO A 77 -8.92 -6.29 1.90
C PRO A 77 -10.25 -6.82 2.46
N GLY A 78 -11.32 -6.02 2.34
CA GLY A 78 -12.67 -6.41 2.74
C GLY A 78 -13.14 -5.77 4.06
N GLY A 79 -14.41 -6.02 4.40
CA GLY A 79 -15.06 -5.45 5.58
C GLY A 79 -15.21 -3.93 5.48
N ARG A 80 -14.62 -3.19 6.44
CA ARG A 80 -14.66 -1.72 6.46
C ARG A 80 -13.78 -1.07 5.38
N PHE A 81 -12.80 -1.80 4.87
CA PHE A 81 -11.82 -1.31 3.89
C PHE A 81 -12.38 -1.47 2.48
N ARG A 82 -12.67 -0.34 1.83
CA ARG A 82 -13.35 -0.30 0.52
C ARG A 82 -12.49 0.25 -0.60
N GLU A 83 -11.32 0.78 -0.24
CA GLU A 83 -10.29 1.24 -1.15
C GLU A 83 -9.16 0.20 -1.25
N PHE A 84 -8.32 0.33 -2.27
CA PHE A 84 -7.05 -0.41 -2.28
C PHE A 84 -6.19 0.06 -1.09
N TYR A 85 -5.45 -0.87 -0.50
CA TYR A 85 -4.36 -0.59 0.46
C TYR A 85 -3.05 -1.09 -0.14
N TYR A 86 -2.00 -0.31 0.01
CA TYR A 86 -0.78 -0.53 -0.76
C TYR A 86 -0.10 -1.87 -0.45
N TRP A 87 0.34 -2.09 0.79
CA TRP A 87 1.09 -3.32 1.12
C TRP A 87 0.18 -4.57 1.15
N ASP A 88 -1.12 -4.43 1.45
CA ASP A 88 -2.10 -5.51 1.41
C ASP A 88 -2.24 -6.05 -0.01
N SER A 89 -2.15 -5.16 -1.00
CA SER A 89 -2.21 -5.52 -2.41
C SER A 89 -1.10 -6.48 -2.82
N TYR A 90 0.04 -6.53 -2.11
CA TYR A 90 1.09 -7.50 -2.40
C TYR A 90 0.60 -8.93 -2.17
N TRP A 91 -0.02 -9.17 -1.01
CA TRP A 91 -0.55 -10.48 -0.67
C TRP A 91 -1.75 -10.87 -1.53
N ILE A 92 -2.60 -9.88 -1.86
CA ILE A 92 -3.71 -10.06 -2.80
C ILE A 92 -3.17 -10.47 -4.18
N VAL A 93 -2.16 -9.77 -4.71
CA VAL A 93 -1.53 -10.12 -6.00
C VAL A 93 -1.03 -11.57 -6.00
N HIS A 94 -0.34 -12.03 -4.94
CA HIS A 94 0.07 -13.44 -4.82
C HIS A 94 -1.11 -14.42 -4.88
N GLY A 95 -2.20 -14.12 -4.16
CA GLY A 95 -3.42 -14.95 -4.17
C GLY A 95 -4.11 -14.98 -5.54
N LEU A 96 -4.14 -13.84 -6.24
CA LEU A 96 -4.72 -13.72 -7.58
C LEU A 96 -3.87 -14.45 -8.63
N LEU A 97 -2.54 -14.35 -8.56
CA LEU A 97 -1.63 -15.08 -9.46
C LEU A 97 -1.79 -16.61 -9.30
N LEU A 98 -1.89 -17.09 -8.04
CA LEU A 98 -2.19 -18.51 -7.78
C LEU A 98 -3.57 -18.93 -8.30
N SER A 99 -4.52 -17.99 -8.32
CA SER A 99 -5.87 -18.16 -8.86
C SER A 99 -5.94 -17.98 -10.39
N GLU A 100 -4.79 -17.84 -11.06
CA GLU A 100 -4.66 -17.65 -12.52
C GLU A 100 -5.35 -16.37 -13.04
N MET A 101 -5.53 -15.36 -12.17
CA MET A 101 -6.19 -14.08 -12.47
C MET A 101 -5.18 -13.00 -12.90
N TYR A 102 -4.48 -13.26 -14.00
CA TYR A 102 -3.37 -12.43 -14.49
C TYR A 102 -3.81 -11.04 -14.99
N ASP A 103 -4.97 -10.94 -15.65
CA ASP A 103 -5.48 -9.68 -16.19
C ASP A 103 -5.91 -8.75 -15.05
N THR A 104 -6.53 -9.30 -14.02
CA THR A 104 -6.89 -8.57 -12.81
C THR A 104 -5.63 -8.02 -12.12
N VAL A 105 -4.57 -8.83 -12.00
CA VAL A 105 -3.28 -8.37 -11.45
C VAL A 105 -2.68 -7.26 -12.31
N LYS A 106 -2.63 -7.41 -13.64
CA LYS A 106 -2.13 -6.39 -14.55
C LYS A 106 -2.91 -5.07 -14.41
N GLY A 107 -4.23 -5.14 -14.27
CA GLY A 107 -5.10 -3.98 -14.02
C GLY A 107 -4.76 -3.28 -12.71
N MET A 108 -4.58 -4.03 -11.62
CA MET A 108 -4.18 -3.47 -10.31
C MET A 108 -2.79 -2.82 -10.37
N LEU A 109 -1.82 -3.43 -11.07
CA LEU A 109 -0.50 -2.84 -11.26
C LEU A 109 -0.56 -1.56 -12.09
N ASN A 110 -1.37 -1.51 -13.14
CA ASN A 110 -1.62 -0.30 -13.92
C ASN A 110 -2.27 0.82 -13.09
N ASN A 111 -3.09 0.47 -12.10
CA ASN A 111 -3.61 1.46 -11.14
C ASN A 111 -2.46 2.08 -10.32
N PHE A 112 -1.53 1.27 -9.83
CA PHE A 112 -0.35 1.77 -9.12
C PHE A 112 0.57 2.59 -10.02
N VAL A 113 0.76 2.20 -11.29
CA VAL A 113 1.45 3.03 -12.28
C VAL A 113 0.80 4.42 -12.37
N SER A 114 -0.52 4.49 -12.57
CA SER A 114 -1.27 5.76 -12.66
C SER A 114 -1.14 6.61 -11.39
N ILE A 115 -1.12 5.97 -10.22
CA ILE A 115 -0.99 6.64 -8.93
C ILE A 115 0.42 7.23 -8.75
N VAL A 116 1.47 6.46 -9.00
CA VAL A 116 2.86 6.96 -8.92
C VAL A 116 3.11 8.04 -9.97
N ASP A 117 2.50 7.92 -11.15
CA ASP A 117 2.63 8.95 -12.18
C ASP A 117 2.04 10.29 -11.71
N ARG A 118 0.83 10.28 -11.16
CA ARG A 118 0.16 11.50 -10.67
C ARG A 118 0.73 12.06 -9.37
N TYR A 119 1.11 11.21 -8.42
CA TYR A 119 1.42 11.65 -7.05
C TYR A 119 2.86 11.40 -6.62
N GLY A 120 3.64 10.61 -7.37
CA GLY A 120 5.04 10.29 -7.07
C GLY A 120 5.25 9.20 -6.02
N LEU A 121 4.20 8.77 -5.32
CA LEU A 121 4.18 7.65 -4.40
C LEU A 121 2.87 6.87 -4.56
N ILE A 122 2.82 5.66 -3.99
CA ILE A 122 1.55 4.99 -3.72
C ILE A 122 1.12 5.35 -2.29
N PRO A 123 -0.05 5.98 -2.10
CA PRO A 123 -0.53 6.34 -0.77
C PRO A 123 -0.90 5.08 0.03
N ASN A 124 -1.00 5.21 1.36
CA ASN A 124 -1.41 4.11 2.25
C ASN A 124 -2.64 3.35 1.72
N GLY A 125 -3.66 4.10 1.30
CA GLY A 125 -4.80 3.57 0.56
C GLY A 125 -5.35 4.57 -0.45
N GLY A 126 -6.34 4.13 -1.22
CA GLY A 126 -6.90 4.87 -2.36
C GLY A 126 -7.79 6.07 -2.02
N ARG A 127 -7.45 6.88 -1.01
CA ARG A 127 -8.20 8.07 -0.59
C ARG A 127 -7.32 9.31 -0.50
N ILE A 128 -7.88 10.49 -0.79
CA ILE A 128 -7.13 11.75 -0.84
C ILE A 128 -6.44 12.11 0.49
N TYR A 129 -7.01 11.73 1.63
CA TYR A 129 -6.43 11.97 2.95
C TYR A 129 -5.23 11.05 3.27
N TYR A 130 -4.92 10.09 2.38
CA TYR A 130 -3.69 9.30 2.43
C TYR A 130 -2.56 9.87 1.57
N LEU A 131 -2.78 10.90 0.73
CA LEU A 131 -1.77 11.38 -0.23
C LEU A 131 -0.44 11.87 0.39
N MET A 132 -0.43 12.16 1.69
CA MET A 132 0.77 12.61 2.42
C MET A 132 1.60 11.46 3.02
N ARG A 133 1.08 10.22 3.02
CA ARG A 133 1.76 9.04 3.57
C ARG A 133 1.61 7.81 2.67
N SER A 134 2.67 7.02 2.59
CA SER A 134 2.68 5.76 1.84
C SER A 134 2.32 4.55 2.73
N GLN A 135 2.83 3.38 2.36
CA GLN A 135 2.87 2.15 3.15
C GLN A 135 4.17 1.38 2.79
N PRO A 136 4.54 0.25 3.42
CA PRO A 136 5.72 -0.52 3.04
C PRO A 136 5.81 -0.76 1.52
N PRO A 137 6.91 -0.36 0.84
CA PRO A 137 6.91 -0.18 -0.60
C PRO A 137 7.10 -1.46 -1.39
N LEU A 138 6.00 -2.17 -1.63
CA LEU A 138 5.98 -3.48 -2.27
C LEU A 138 5.62 -3.47 -3.76
N PHE A 139 5.52 -2.30 -4.41
CA PHE A 139 5.12 -2.22 -5.83
C PHE A 139 6.10 -2.94 -6.77
N ILE A 140 7.40 -2.68 -6.62
CA ILE A 140 8.44 -3.38 -7.41
C ILE A 140 8.39 -4.90 -7.19
N PRO A 141 8.27 -5.42 -5.94
CA PRO A 141 8.01 -6.83 -5.67
C PRO A 141 6.73 -7.40 -6.29
N MET A 142 5.63 -6.62 -6.33
CA MET A 142 4.40 -7.06 -7.00
C MET A 142 4.63 -7.23 -8.51
N VAL A 143 5.33 -6.29 -9.14
CA VAL A 143 5.70 -6.41 -10.56
C VAL A 143 6.61 -7.61 -10.80
N ASP A 144 7.59 -7.88 -9.92
CA ASP A 144 8.44 -9.07 -10.04
C ASP A 144 7.62 -10.36 -10.01
N SER A 145 6.66 -10.45 -9.07
CA SER A 145 5.78 -11.61 -8.94
C SER A 145 4.90 -11.78 -10.20
N TYR A 146 4.37 -10.70 -10.75
CA TYR A 146 3.59 -10.74 -12.00
C TYR A 146 4.44 -11.21 -13.19
N LEU A 147 5.68 -10.73 -13.30
CA LEU A 147 6.59 -11.12 -14.38
C LEU A 147 7.01 -12.58 -14.29
N GLU A 148 7.17 -13.14 -13.08
CA GLU A 148 7.48 -14.56 -12.89
C GLU A 148 6.39 -15.49 -13.45
N TYR A 149 5.13 -15.07 -13.39
CA TYR A 149 4.00 -15.84 -13.92
C TYR A 149 3.75 -15.60 -15.43
N THR A 150 3.93 -14.37 -15.91
CA THR A 150 3.46 -13.96 -17.24
C THR A 150 4.57 -13.75 -18.26
N ASN A 151 5.80 -13.50 -17.80
CA ASN A 151 6.93 -13.06 -18.62
C ASN A 151 6.59 -11.82 -19.50
N ASP A 152 5.67 -10.96 -19.04
CA ASP A 152 5.21 -9.76 -19.75
C ASP A 152 6.26 -8.64 -19.71
N THR A 153 7.32 -8.80 -20.50
CA THR A 153 8.42 -7.83 -20.55
C THR A 153 8.02 -6.51 -21.18
N GLU A 154 6.95 -6.49 -21.98
CA GLU A 154 6.41 -5.25 -22.56
C GLU A 154 5.84 -4.35 -21.45
N PHE A 155 5.07 -4.92 -20.51
CA PHE A 155 4.62 -4.19 -19.33
C PHE A 155 5.81 -3.60 -18.55
N LEU A 156 6.89 -4.37 -18.41
CA LEU A 156 8.10 -3.89 -17.72
C LEU A 156 8.76 -2.72 -18.48
N GLU A 157 8.93 -2.84 -19.79
CA GLU A 157 9.55 -1.79 -20.62
C GLU A 157 8.77 -0.47 -20.53
N GLN A 158 7.44 -0.54 -20.63
CA GLN A 158 6.56 0.62 -20.57
C GLN A 158 6.62 1.33 -19.20
N ASN A 159 6.82 0.57 -18.12
CA ASN A 159 6.62 1.07 -16.75
C ASN A 159 7.89 1.21 -15.91
N ILE A 160 9.07 0.81 -16.40
CA ILE A 160 10.33 0.82 -15.62
C ILE A 160 10.65 2.19 -14.99
N LYS A 161 10.37 3.28 -15.70
CA LYS A 161 10.59 4.65 -15.19
C LYS A 161 9.68 5.00 -14.03
N ILE A 162 8.45 4.48 -14.03
CA ILE A 162 7.49 4.70 -12.94
C ILE A 162 7.87 3.88 -11.70
N LEU A 163 8.37 2.66 -11.89
CA LEU A 163 8.94 1.85 -10.80
C LEU A 163 10.14 2.56 -10.15
N GLU A 164 11.06 3.08 -10.96
CA GLU A 164 12.19 3.88 -10.47
C GLU A 164 11.72 5.16 -9.77
N LYS A 165 10.69 5.84 -10.30
CA LYS A 165 10.13 7.06 -9.70
C LYS A 165 9.66 6.84 -8.26
N GLU A 166 8.94 5.75 -7.99
CA GLU A 166 8.50 5.42 -6.63
C GLU A 166 9.69 5.07 -5.72
N PHE A 167 10.65 4.28 -6.19
CA PHE A 167 11.86 3.99 -5.42
C PHE A 167 12.61 5.28 -5.04
N LEU A 168 12.76 6.20 -6.00
CA LEU A 168 13.41 7.49 -5.76
C LEU A 168 12.62 8.40 -4.82
N PHE A 169 11.29 8.26 -4.74
CA PHE A 169 10.49 8.95 -3.72
C PHE A 169 10.98 8.57 -2.31
N TRP A 170 11.19 7.28 -2.03
CA TRP A 170 11.68 6.83 -0.73
C TRP A 170 13.09 7.36 -0.45
N ILE A 171 14.02 7.21 -1.40
CA ILE A 171 15.40 7.67 -1.23
C ILE A 171 15.48 9.20 -1.04
N ARG A 172 14.60 9.98 -1.66
CA ARG A 172 14.62 11.44 -1.55
C ARG A 172 13.92 11.95 -0.29
N ASN A 173 12.76 11.38 0.04
CA ASN A 173 11.84 11.95 1.02
C ASN A 173 11.83 11.22 2.37
N ARG A 174 12.46 10.05 2.46
CA ARG A 174 12.47 9.20 3.67
C ARG A 174 13.87 8.87 4.16
N LYS A 175 14.91 9.36 3.49
CA LYS A 175 16.30 9.11 3.88
C LYS A 175 16.68 9.79 5.20
N VAL A 176 17.58 9.14 5.93
CA VAL A 176 18.26 9.64 7.12
C VAL A 176 19.70 9.14 7.11
N GLU A 177 20.62 9.97 7.59
CA GLU A 177 22.02 9.61 7.78
C GLU A 177 22.23 9.13 9.22
N VAL A 178 22.84 7.96 9.38
CA VAL A 178 23.16 7.35 10.67
C VAL A 178 24.66 7.13 10.77
N SER A 179 25.32 7.76 11.74
CA SER A 179 26.74 7.54 12.01
C SER A 179 26.93 6.47 13.08
N LYS A 180 27.66 5.40 12.77
CA LYS A 180 27.99 4.33 13.73
C LYS A 180 29.40 3.81 13.47
N ASN A 181 30.22 3.74 14.53
CA ASN A 181 31.60 3.25 14.48
C ASN A 181 32.46 3.94 13.40
N GLY A 182 32.35 5.27 13.28
CA GLY A 182 33.12 6.06 12.30
C GLY A 182 32.68 5.89 10.84
N ARG A 183 31.54 5.23 10.58
CA ARG A 183 30.94 5.10 9.24
C ARG A 183 29.57 5.75 9.20
N ASN A 184 29.25 6.39 8.08
CA ASN A 184 27.93 6.94 7.80
C ASN A 184 27.14 5.95 6.94
N TYR A 185 25.87 5.75 7.31
CA TYR A 185 24.93 4.90 6.62
C TYR A 185 23.73 5.74 6.20
N THR A 186 23.37 5.70 4.92
CA THR A 186 22.13 6.26 4.42
C THR A 186 21.05 5.19 4.50
N LEU A 187 20.04 5.41 5.35
CA LEU A 187 18.91 4.51 5.58
C LEU A 187 17.60 5.25 5.37
N CYS A 188 16.47 4.55 5.37
CA CYS A 188 15.13 5.15 5.31
C CYS A 188 14.37 4.97 6.64
N ARG A 189 13.45 5.90 6.92
CA ARG A 189 12.48 5.79 8.02
C ARG A 189 11.08 6.19 7.55
N TYR A 190 10.05 5.67 8.21
CA TYR A 190 8.67 6.15 7.98
C TYR A 190 8.52 7.57 8.50
N GLN A 191 7.83 8.41 7.75
CA GLN A 191 7.66 9.83 8.06
C GLN A 191 6.47 10.44 7.31
N ASP A 192 5.45 10.85 8.06
CA ASP A 192 4.43 11.80 7.59
C ASP A 192 4.76 13.20 8.14
N SER A 193 4.48 14.25 7.36
CA SER A 193 4.71 15.65 7.77
C SER A 193 3.48 16.54 7.64
N SER A 194 2.29 15.94 7.56
CA SER A 194 1.03 16.69 7.47
C SER A 194 0.58 17.18 8.86
N TYR A 195 -0.24 18.23 8.89
CA TYR A 195 -0.79 18.81 10.11
C TYR A 195 -2.10 18.14 10.53
N GLY A 196 -2.47 18.28 11.80
CA GLY A 196 -3.77 17.86 12.31
C GLY A 196 -4.00 16.34 12.39
N PRO A 197 -5.13 15.92 12.99
CA PRO A 197 -5.49 14.52 13.17
C PRO A 197 -5.80 13.83 11.84
N ARG A 198 -5.73 12.50 11.83
CA ARG A 198 -6.14 11.67 10.69
C ARG A 198 -7.64 11.82 10.44
N PRO A 199 -8.10 12.18 9.22
CA PRO A 199 -9.53 12.28 8.93
C PRO A 199 -10.30 10.99 9.19
N GLU A 200 -9.70 9.83 8.92
CA GLU A 200 -10.31 8.50 9.11
C GLU A 200 -10.34 8.03 10.57
N SER A 201 -9.70 8.76 11.49
CA SER A 201 -9.63 8.46 12.93
C SER A 201 -9.64 9.76 13.75
N TYR A 202 -10.42 10.74 13.29
CA TYR A 202 -10.37 12.11 13.80
C TYR A 202 -10.67 12.15 15.30
N ARG A 203 -11.71 11.42 15.72
CA ARG A 203 -12.14 11.39 17.12
C ARG A 203 -11.06 10.80 18.01
N GLU A 204 -10.52 9.66 17.62
CA GLU A 204 -9.51 8.90 18.38
C GLU A 204 -8.22 9.72 18.54
N ASP A 205 -7.77 10.37 17.46
CA ASP A 205 -6.57 11.21 17.48
C ASP A 205 -6.77 12.44 18.39
N ILE A 206 -7.91 13.13 18.28
CA ILE A 206 -8.25 14.28 19.13
C ILE A 206 -8.38 13.87 20.61
N GLU A 207 -9.04 12.76 20.91
CA GLU A 207 -9.21 12.28 22.28
C GLU A 207 -7.86 11.93 22.93
N THR A 208 -6.96 11.30 22.17
CA THR A 208 -5.61 10.96 22.66
C THR A 208 -4.74 12.21 22.82
N ALA A 209 -4.83 13.17 21.90
CA ALA A 209 -4.07 14.41 21.94
C ALA A 209 -4.45 15.36 23.10
N ARG A 210 -5.51 15.06 23.86
CA ARG A 210 -5.84 15.79 25.11
C ARG A 210 -4.77 15.65 26.18
N TYR A 211 -4.01 14.55 26.15
CA TYR A 211 -2.90 14.30 27.06
C TYR A 211 -1.57 14.89 26.56
N ILE A 212 -1.57 15.51 25.39
CA ILE A 212 -0.40 16.15 24.76
C ILE A 212 -0.54 17.67 24.89
N LYS A 213 0.58 18.35 25.19
CA LYS A 213 0.63 19.82 25.21
C LYS A 213 0.22 20.37 23.86
N GLU A 214 -0.52 21.48 23.86
CA GLU A 214 -1.09 22.06 22.64
C GLU A 214 -0.05 22.34 21.55
N GLU A 215 1.12 22.86 21.94
CA GLU A 215 2.27 23.13 21.06
C GLU A 215 2.89 21.87 20.42
N ASP A 216 2.72 20.69 21.04
CA ASP A 216 3.28 19.42 20.58
C ASP A 216 2.27 18.56 19.79
N ARG A 217 1.01 18.99 19.70
CA ARG A 217 -0.06 18.16 19.10
C ARG A 217 0.17 17.82 17.64
N ASP A 218 0.66 18.76 16.84
CA ASP A 218 0.94 18.49 15.42
C ASP A 218 2.12 17.52 15.22
N ILE A 219 3.12 17.59 16.10
CA ILE A 219 4.20 16.60 16.12
C ILE A 219 3.62 15.22 16.44
N PHE A 220 2.79 15.13 17.49
CA PHE A 220 2.11 13.90 17.88
C PHE A 220 1.24 13.31 16.75
N TYR A 221 0.41 14.12 16.09
CA TYR A 221 -0.37 13.65 14.94
C TYR A 221 0.51 13.14 13.79
N SER A 222 1.63 13.83 13.52
CA SER A 222 2.62 13.38 12.53
C SER A 222 3.25 12.04 12.91
N GLU A 223 3.48 11.75 14.19
CA GLU A 223 3.94 10.43 14.66
C GLU A 223 2.87 9.35 14.45
N LEU A 224 1.60 9.63 14.77
CA LEU A 224 0.49 8.70 14.52
C LEU A 224 0.37 8.35 13.02
N LYS A 225 0.48 9.35 12.15
CA LYS A 225 0.45 9.15 10.70
C LYS A 225 1.69 8.43 10.17
N SER A 226 2.85 8.65 10.77
CA SER A 226 4.08 7.90 10.46
C SER A 226 3.94 6.43 10.86
N ALA A 227 3.25 6.12 11.95
CA ALA A 227 2.94 4.74 12.33
C ALA A 227 1.98 4.10 11.33
N ALA A 228 0.97 4.83 10.87
CA ALA A 228 0.09 4.35 9.80
C ALA A 228 0.87 4.12 8.48
N GLU A 229 1.85 4.97 8.14
CA GLU A 229 2.75 4.73 6.99
C GLU A 229 3.56 3.43 7.15
N SER A 230 3.85 3.00 8.38
CA SER A 230 4.55 1.74 8.62
C SER A 230 3.70 0.48 8.39
N GLY A 231 2.37 0.61 8.40
CA GLY A 231 1.43 -0.52 8.46
C GLY A 231 1.30 -1.17 9.86
N TRP A 232 1.95 -0.61 10.87
CA TRP A 232 1.95 -1.08 12.27
C TRP A 232 1.34 -0.04 13.22
N ASP A 233 0.14 0.45 12.90
CA ASP A 233 -0.66 1.36 13.73
C ASP A 233 -1.64 0.60 14.64
N PHE A 234 -1.40 0.45 15.95
CA PHE A 234 -0.22 0.88 16.71
C PHE A 234 0.48 -0.29 17.39
N SER A 235 1.76 -0.10 17.70
CA SER A 235 2.62 -1.12 18.29
C SER A 235 3.59 -0.47 19.29
N THR A 236 3.88 -1.17 20.38
CA THR A 236 4.91 -0.76 21.35
C THR A 236 6.28 -0.60 20.69
N ARG A 237 6.51 -1.24 19.54
CA ARG A 237 7.67 -1.01 18.66
C ARG A 237 7.98 0.47 18.44
N TRP A 238 6.96 1.32 18.39
CA TRP A 238 7.09 2.75 18.11
C TRP A 238 7.14 3.63 19.34
N PHE A 239 7.07 3.06 20.54
CA PHE A 239 7.06 3.83 21.78
C PHE A 239 8.49 4.11 22.24
N ILE A 240 8.75 5.36 22.59
CA ILE A 240 9.99 5.80 23.22
C ILE A 240 9.58 6.70 24.39
N ASN A 241 9.47 6.11 25.57
CA ASN A 241 9.22 6.87 26.79
C ASN A 241 10.45 7.69 27.22
N ASP A 242 10.31 8.46 28.31
CA ASP A 242 11.38 9.30 28.86
C ASP A 242 12.68 8.55 29.22
N LYS A 243 12.62 7.22 29.38
CA LYS A 243 13.78 6.35 29.66
C LYS A 243 14.39 5.75 28.40
N GLY A 244 13.88 6.09 27.21
CA GLY A 244 14.33 5.54 25.93
C GLY A 244 13.89 4.08 25.71
N THR A 245 12.81 3.63 26.36
CA THR A 245 12.31 2.24 26.26
C THR A 245 10.94 2.19 25.60
N ASN A 246 10.54 1.00 25.16
CA ASN A 246 9.24 0.73 24.56
C ASN A 246 8.12 0.41 25.57
N GLN A 247 8.37 0.60 26.87
CA GLN A 247 7.38 0.40 27.93
C GLN A 247 6.58 1.69 28.14
N GLY A 248 5.51 1.85 27.37
CA GLY A 248 4.72 3.07 27.36
C GLY A 248 3.31 2.85 26.79
N ASN A 249 2.66 3.96 26.47
CA ASN A 249 1.35 3.98 25.84
C ASN A 249 1.39 4.82 24.55
N LEU A 250 0.24 5.02 23.90
CA LEU A 250 0.17 5.72 22.62
C LEU A 250 0.72 7.16 22.68
N THR A 251 0.70 7.83 23.83
CA THR A 251 1.31 9.17 23.98
C THR A 251 2.83 9.17 23.85
N ASP A 252 3.48 8.01 24.02
CA ASP A 252 4.94 7.83 23.90
C ASP A 252 5.38 7.51 22.46
N ILE A 253 4.48 7.61 21.47
CA ILE A 253 4.77 7.27 20.07
C ILE A 253 5.80 8.22 19.45
N ASN A 254 6.87 7.65 18.89
CA ASN A 254 7.99 8.39 18.31
C ASN A 254 8.63 7.60 17.15
N VAL A 255 7.85 7.40 16.09
CA VAL A 255 8.20 6.61 14.91
C VAL A 255 9.38 7.23 14.17
N LYS A 256 9.39 8.55 14.01
CA LYS A 256 10.43 9.25 13.24
C LYS A 256 11.83 9.13 13.89
N SER A 257 11.92 8.79 15.17
CA SER A 257 13.19 8.50 15.85
C SER A 257 13.76 7.11 15.56
N ILE A 258 12.99 6.23 14.91
CA ILE A 258 13.36 4.83 14.69
C ILE A 258 13.71 4.60 13.22
N VAL A 259 14.83 3.93 12.97
CA VAL A 259 15.19 3.41 11.63
C VAL A 259 14.68 1.97 11.51
N PRO A 260 13.60 1.70 10.75
CA PRO A 260 12.94 0.41 10.74
C PRO A 260 13.69 -0.63 9.90
N VAL A 261 13.92 -1.83 10.44
CA VAL A 261 14.63 -2.91 9.72
C VAL A 261 13.85 -3.42 8.52
N ASP A 262 12.53 -3.52 8.64
CA ASP A 262 11.60 -3.93 7.58
C ASP A 262 11.66 -2.96 6.38
N LEU A 263 11.50 -1.66 6.62
CA LEU A 263 11.57 -0.67 5.55
C LEU A 263 12.89 -0.77 4.79
N ASN A 264 14.02 -0.82 5.50
CA ASN A 264 15.33 -0.87 4.85
C ASN A 264 15.60 -2.20 4.14
N ALA A 265 15.05 -3.32 4.63
CA ALA A 265 15.09 -4.60 3.93
C ALA A 265 14.30 -4.53 2.61
N ILE A 266 13.11 -3.92 2.62
CA ILE A 266 12.28 -3.73 1.42
C ILE A 266 12.97 -2.78 0.43
N ILE A 267 13.54 -1.67 0.89
CA ILE A 267 14.28 -0.73 0.02
C ILE A 267 15.49 -1.41 -0.63
N TYR A 268 16.23 -2.23 0.13
CA TYR A 268 17.32 -3.04 -0.45
C TYR A 268 16.80 -4.02 -1.51
N TRP A 269 15.69 -4.71 -1.22
CA TRP A 269 15.06 -5.63 -2.17
C TRP A 269 14.61 -4.91 -3.45
N ASN A 270 13.97 -3.75 -3.32
CA ASN A 270 13.55 -2.92 -4.45
C ASN A 270 14.74 -2.50 -5.32
N ALA A 271 15.88 -2.12 -4.72
CA ALA A 271 17.09 -1.78 -5.46
C ALA A 271 17.64 -2.99 -6.25
N LYS A 272 17.61 -4.19 -5.64
CA LYS A 272 18.04 -5.44 -6.30
C LYS A 272 17.11 -5.80 -7.46
N LEU A 273 15.80 -5.66 -7.29
CA LEU A 273 14.80 -5.94 -8.32
C LEU A 273 14.87 -4.92 -9.47
N LEU A 274 14.99 -3.63 -9.19
CA LEU A 274 15.23 -2.63 -10.24
C LEU A 274 16.49 -2.95 -11.04
N SER A 275 17.58 -3.34 -10.38
CA SER A 275 18.80 -3.78 -11.08
C SER A 275 18.55 -5.03 -11.96
N LYS A 276 17.75 -6.00 -11.49
CA LYS A 276 17.32 -7.17 -12.27
C LYS A 276 16.53 -6.71 -13.51
N PHE A 277 15.57 -5.81 -13.35
CA PHE A 277 14.71 -5.32 -14.43
C PHE A 277 15.50 -4.57 -15.51
N PHE A 278 16.40 -3.65 -15.13
CA PHE A 278 17.26 -2.97 -16.10
C PHE A 278 18.14 -3.96 -16.90
N LYS A 279 18.62 -5.04 -16.27
CA LYS A 279 19.38 -6.08 -16.98
C LYS A 279 18.52 -6.87 -17.96
N ILE A 280 17.27 -7.17 -17.61
CA ILE A 280 16.32 -7.85 -18.52
C ILE A 280 16.11 -6.98 -19.77
N LEU A 281 15.80 -5.69 -19.59
CA LEU A 281 15.54 -4.77 -20.70
C LEU A 281 16.76 -4.48 -21.57
N ASN A 282 17.98 -4.41 -20.99
CA ASN A 282 19.18 -4.20 -21.78
C ASN A 282 19.52 -5.41 -22.66
N ARG A 283 19.33 -6.65 -22.17
CA ARG A 283 19.53 -7.86 -22.98
C ARG A 283 18.58 -7.95 -24.17
N GLN A 284 17.35 -7.44 -24.03
CA GLN A 284 16.39 -7.41 -25.14
C GLN A 284 16.79 -6.45 -26.26
N LYS A 285 17.61 -5.43 -25.98
CA LYS A 285 18.11 -4.50 -27.00
C LYS A 285 19.33 -5.03 -27.76
N GLU A 286 19.97 -6.08 -27.25
CA GLU A 286 21.17 -6.70 -27.84
C GLU A 286 20.82 -7.88 -28.76
N VAL A 287 19.56 -8.33 -28.79
CA VAL A 287 19.02 -9.41 -29.63
C VAL A 287 18.24 -8.82 -30.79
#